data_AF-A0A934LQ09-F1
#
_entry.id   AF-A0A934LQ09-F1
#
_cell.length_a   1.000
_cell.length_b   1.000
_cell.length_c   1.000
_cell.angle_alpha   90.00
_cell.angle_beta   90.00
_cell.angle_gamma   90.00
#
_symmetry.space_group_name_H-M   'P 1'
#
loop_
_entity.id
_entity.type
_entity.pdbx_description
1 polymer ?
#
loop_
_entity_poly.entity_id
_entity_poly.type
_entity_poly.pdbx_seq_one_letter_code
_entity_poly.pdbx_strand_id
1 'polypeptide(L)'
;MDFSLISSTFETLGIESPSRLVLLDARTLTDAHVPPFPSEFPALLTGVDSPELVAHVREVLLTVYPREHEVTWVEGSRVERLNVERLTLNVERSACVFVPSLTEGTAFESFHEIVAHLRAPNGCPWDREQTHQSLRTHLLEESYETLEAIDSGDFASMREEFGDLLLQIVLNAQIASEEGQFNMNDVVKGIHDKIVRRHPHVFGEVKVDGVDGVLANWERLKEKERGKKKEDKGLLDGVPVSLPALTQAQEYQDRAARVGFDWPEIEGVLDKVREEIEEIKAAQNLEEVTGELGDLFFVLVNLARWRKVDAESALREANLKFKKRFGYVEKGAKKQGRSLSDMTLEEMDGLWEEAKGEGM
;
A
#
# COMPACT_ATOMS: atom_id res chain seq x y z
N MET A 1 -19.20 -13.42 28.27
CA MET A 1 -18.71 -12.20 28.94
C MET A 1 -19.50 -12.00 30.23
N ASP A 2 -18.83 -11.80 31.36
CA ASP A 2 -19.47 -11.63 32.68
C ASP A 2 -19.66 -10.14 32.98
N PHE A 3 -20.89 -9.65 32.88
CA PHE A 3 -21.20 -8.23 33.12
C PHE A 3 -21.07 -7.81 34.59
N SER A 4 -21.14 -8.75 35.54
CA SER A 4 -20.95 -8.44 36.96
C SER A 4 -19.48 -8.10 37.24
N LEU A 5 -18.56 -8.86 36.64
CA LEU A 5 -17.12 -8.58 36.67
C LEU A 5 -16.82 -7.20 36.04
N ILE A 6 -17.41 -6.89 34.89
CA ILE A 6 -17.24 -5.60 34.22
C ILE A 6 -17.67 -4.45 35.13
N SER A 7 -18.86 -4.52 35.73
CA SER A 7 -19.36 -3.49 36.66
C SER A 7 -18.40 -3.30 37.84
N SER A 8 -17.99 -4.40 38.48
CA SER A 8 -17.06 -4.35 39.61
C SER A 8 -15.69 -3.79 39.23
N THR A 9 -15.25 -4.04 37.99
CA THR A 9 -13.99 -3.51 37.46
C THR A 9 -14.07 -2.01 37.28
N PHE A 10 -15.15 -1.47 36.71
CA PHE A 10 -15.33 -0.01 36.61
C PHE A 10 -15.43 0.68 37.96
N GLU A 11 -16.16 0.09 38.92
CA GLU A 11 -16.20 0.58 40.30
C GLU A 11 -14.79 0.62 40.92
N THR A 12 -14.00 -0.44 40.71
CA THR A 12 -12.64 -0.55 41.23
C THR A 12 -11.67 0.43 40.56
N LEU A 13 -11.84 0.68 39.26
CA LEU A 13 -11.05 1.65 38.50
C LEU A 13 -11.34 3.09 38.91
N GLY A 14 -12.52 3.37 39.46
CA GLY A 14 -12.95 4.72 39.80
C GLY A 14 -13.09 5.64 38.58
N ILE A 15 -13.33 5.05 37.40
CA ILE A 15 -13.47 5.77 36.12
C ILE A 15 -14.97 5.92 35.84
N GLU A 16 -15.40 7.13 35.48
CA GLU A 16 -16.76 7.36 35.00
C GLU A 16 -16.99 6.57 33.70
N SER A 17 -18.19 6.01 33.52
CA SER A 17 -18.49 5.23 32.32
C SER A 17 -18.27 6.07 31.06
N PRO A 18 -17.33 5.69 30.17
CA PRO A 18 -17.03 6.50 29.01
C PRO A 18 -18.20 6.46 28.01
N SER A 19 -18.34 7.52 27.21
CA SER A 19 -19.40 7.64 26.20
C SER A 19 -19.31 6.58 25.10
N ARG A 20 -18.11 6.03 24.89
CA ARG A 20 -17.82 4.90 24.00
C ARG A 20 -16.91 3.93 24.75
N LEU A 21 -17.19 2.63 24.65
CA LEU A 21 -16.42 1.57 25.29
C LEU A 21 -16.43 0.32 24.42
N VAL A 22 -15.25 -0.25 24.20
CA VAL A 22 -15.10 -1.58 23.62
C VAL A 22 -15.03 -2.59 24.76
N LEU A 23 -15.90 -3.60 24.73
CA LEU A 23 -15.85 -4.74 25.64
C LEU A 23 -15.45 -5.97 24.84
N LEU A 24 -14.32 -6.59 25.20
CA LEU A 24 -13.80 -7.74 24.48
C LEU A 24 -13.38 -8.85 25.46
N ASP A 25 -13.60 -10.09 25.05
CA ASP A 25 -12.97 -11.25 25.70
C ASP A 25 -11.55 -11.36 25.13
N ALA A 26 -10.54 -11.33 26.00
CA ALA A 26 -9.14 -11.36 25.60
C ALA A 26 -8.78 -12.60 24.78
N ARG A 27 -9.51 -13.71 24.93
CA ARG A 27 -9.30 -14.93 24.13
C ARG A 27 -9.58 -14.73 22.64
N THR A 28 -10.35 -13.72 22.27
CA THR A 28 -10.53 -13.34 20.85
C THR A 28 -9.28 -12.74 20.23
N LEU A 29 -8.31 -12.32 21.06
CA LEU A 29 -7.02 -11.82 20.61
C LEU A 29 -6.04 -12.95 20.31
N THR A 30 -6.29 -14.20 20.70
CA THR A 30 -5.33 -15.32 20.57
C THR A 30 -4.84 -15.57 19.14
N ASP A 31 -5.70 -15.33 18.15
CA ASP A 31 -5.37 -15.45 16.72
C ASP A 31 -5.22 -14.07 16.05
N ALA A 32 -5.23 -12.98 16.82
CA ALA A 32 -5.15 -11.63 16.30
C ALA A 32 -3.69 -11.20 16.13
N HIS A 33 -3.43 -10.44 15.07
CA HIS A 33 -2.12 -9.82 14.84
C HIS A 33 -2.13 -8.30 15.09
N VAL A 34 -3.32 -7.70 15.18
CA VAL A 34 -3.57 -6.30 15.53
C VAL A 34 -4.85 -6.22 16.37
N PRO A 35 -5.05 -5.18 17.19
CA PRO A 35 -6.28 -5.01 17.97
C PRO A 35 -7.51 -4.98 17.04
N PRO A 36 -8.54 -5.82 17.26
CA PRO A 36 -9.73 -5.89 16.42
C PRO A 36 -10.75 -4.81 16.80
N PHE A 37 -10.28 -3.64 17.24
CA PHE A 37 -11.09 -2.53 17.70
C PHE A 37 -10.39 -1.19 17.44
N PRO A 38 -11.16 -0.10 17.27
CA PRO A 38 -10.58 1.22 17.02
C PRO A 38 -9.83 1.74 18.26
N SER A 39 -8.62 2.23 18.05
CA SER A 39 -7.77 2.77 19.12
C SER A 39 -8.32 4.03 19.78
N GLU A 40 -9.25 4.71 19.13
CA GLU A 40 -9.91 5.91 19.62
C GLU A 40 -10.92 5.62 20.74
N PHE A 41 -11.34 4.36 20.93
CA PHE A 41 -12.25 4.01 22.02
C PHE A 41 -11.48 3.30 23.14
N PRO A 42 -11.78 3.62 24.41
CA PRO A 42 -11.22 2.83 25.50
C PRO A 42 -11.74 1.40 25.38
N ALA A 43 -10.89 0.43 25.72
CA ALA A 43 -11.22 -0.98 25.67
C ALA A 43 -11.06 -1.64 27.04
N LEU A 44 -11.99 -2.51 27.40
CA LEU A 44 -11.86 -3.42 28.53
C LEU A 44 -11.74 -4.85 28.01
N LEU A 45 -10.55 -5.40 28.15
CA LEU A 45 -10.24 -6.79 27.82
C LEU A 45 -10.51 -7.64 29.06
N THR A 46 -11.47 -8.54 28.98
CA THR A 46 -11.86 -9.43 30.08
C THR A 46 -11.28 -10.83 29.87
N GLY A 47 -11.22 -11.65 30.91
CA GLY A 47 -10.86 -13.07 30.75
C GLY A 47 -9.37 -13.33 30.51
N VAL A 48 -8.49 -12.43 30.94
CA VAL A 48 -7.04 -12.65 30.88
C VAL A 48 -6.65 -13.59 32.02
N ASP A 49 -6.36 -14.85 31.71
CA ASP A 49 -6.27 -15.93 32.72
C ASP A 49 -4.99 -16.78 32.64
N SER A 50 -4.07 -16.48 31.71
CA SER A 50 -2.84 -17.24 31.50
C SER A 50 -1.66 -16.33 31.12
N PRO A 51 -0.42 -16.67 31.52
CA PRO A 51 0.78 -15.91 31.13
C PRO A 51 0.96 -15.79 29.61
N GLU A 52 0.59 -16.84 28.86
CA GLU A 52 0.63 -16.86 27.40
C GLU A 52 -0.31 -15.81 26.81
N LEU A 53 -1.54 -15.73 27.33
CA LEU A 53 -2.51 -14.74 26.90
C LEU A 53 -2.08 -13.31 27.28
N VAL A 54 -1.48 -13.11 28.46
CA VAL A 54 -0.92 -11.80 28.86
C VAL A 54 0.15 -11.35 27.86
N ALA A 55 1.11 -12.23 27.55
CA ALA A 55 2.19 -11.94 26.62
C ALA A 55 1.65 -11.61 25.22
N HIS A 56 0.64 -12.36 24.77
CA HIS A 56 0.04 -12.14 23.46
C HIS A 56 -0.80 -10.86 23.40
N VAL A 57 -1.62 -10.58 24.42
CA VAL A 57 -2.36 -9.30 24.54
C VAL A 57 -1.39 -8.12 24.44
N ARG A 58 -0.26 -8.19 25.15
CA ARG A 58 0.79 -7.17 25.06
C ARG A 58 1.32 -7.02 23.63
N GLU A 59 1.69 -8.13 22.98
CA GLU A 59 2.21 -8.11 21.60
C GLU A 59 1.22 -7.47 20.64
N VAL A 60 -0.06 -7.84 20.71
CA VAL A 60 -1.12 -7.27 19.89
C VAL A 60 -1.29 -5.77 20.16
N LEU A 61 -1.32 -5.34 21.43
CA LEU A 61 -1.44 -3.92 21.77
C LEU A 61 -0.23 -3.10 21.27
N LEU A 62 0.99 -3.61 21.36
CA LEU A 62 2.21 -2.92 20.90
C LEU A 62 2.28 -2.69 19.39
N THR A 63 1.37 -3.28 18.59
CA THR A 63 1.27 -2.99 17.16
C THR A 63 0.63 -1.64 16.86
N VAL A 64 -0.11 -1.07 17.81
CA VAL A 64 -0.87 0.18 17.65
C VAL A 64 -0.54 1.19 18.74
N TYR A 65 -0.45 0.75 20.00
CA TYR A 65 -0.23 1.62 21.14
C TYR A 65 1.28 1.84 21.38
N PRO A 66 1.71 3.07 21.71
CA PRO A 66 3.08 3.35 22.12
C PRO A 66 3.52 2.47 23.30
N ARG A 67 4.82 2.18 23.40
CA ARG A 67 5.37 1.29 24.44
C ARG A 67 5.06 1.79 25.84
N GLU A 68 5.07 3.11 26.00
CA GLU A 68 4.80 3.87 27.20
C GLU A 68 3.31 4.13 27.48
N HIS A 69 2.41 3.68 26.61
CA HIS A 69 0.97 3.84 26.81
C HIS A 69 0.55 3.15 28.11
N GLU A 70 -0.13 3.87 29.00
CA GLU A 70 -0.53 3.33 30.30
C GLU A 70 -1.79 2.47 30.15
N VAL A 71 -1.73 1.23 30.65
CA VAL A 71 -2.87 0.33 30.80
C VAL A 71 -3.10 0.04 32.28
N THR A 72 -4.34 -0.30 32.62
CA THR A 72 -4.70 -0.67 33.99
C THR A 72 -5.08 -2.15 34.07
N TRP A 73 -4.32 -2.91 34.84
CA TRP A 73 -4.61 -4.30 35.20
C TRP A 73 -5.53 -4.33 36.42
N VAL A 74 -6.59 -5.16 36.36
CA VAL A 74 -7.53 -5.36 37.46
C VAL A 74 -7.73 -6.86 37.70
N GLU A 75 -7.35 -7.34 38.88
CA GLU A 75 -7.49 -8.74 39.30
C GLU A 75 -8.15 -8.77 40.69
N GLY A 76 -9.47 -9.01 40.71
CA GLY A 76 -10.25 -8.82 41.94
C GLY A 76 -10.18 -7.36 42.42
N SER A 77 -9.63 -7.14 43.61
CA SER A 77 -9.42 -5.79 44.17
C SER A 77 -8.02 -5.23 43.88
N ARG A 78 -7.13 -6.00 43.25
CA ARG A 78 -5.78 -5.55 42.90
C ARG A 78 -5.86 -4.71 41.63
N VAL A 79 -5.35 -3.49 41.70
CA VAL A 79 -5.25 -2.57 40.56
C VAL A 79 -3.79 -2.20 40.37
N GLU A 80 -3.28 -2.38 39.16
CA GLU A 80 -1.93 -1.94 38.79
C GLU A 80 -1.98 -1.13 37.52
N ARG A 81 -1.30 0.01 37.51
CA ARG A 81 -1.09 0.83 36.32
C ARG A 81 0.32 0.61 35.82
N LEU A 82 0.45 0.32 34.54
CA LEU A 82 1.71 -0.01 33.92
C LEU A 82 1.69 0.34 32.44
N ASN A 83 2.88 0.56 31.90
CA ASN A 83 3.04 0.74 30.46
C ASN A 83 2.73 -0.58 29.74
N VAL A 84 2.16 -0.54 28.52
CA VAL A 84 1.87 -1.73 27.71
C VAL A 84 3.10 -2.63 27.60
N GLU A 85 4.31 -2.08 27.37
CA GLU A 85 5.54 -2.87 27.27
C GLU A 85 5.82 -3.74 28.52
N ARG A 86 5.37 -3.29 29.69
CA ARG A 86 5.57 -3.97 30.98
C ARG A 86 4.42 -4.90 31.35
N LEU A 87 3.47 -5.15 30.45
CA LEU A 87 2.35 -6.06 30.67
C LEU A 87 2.84 -7.51 30.66
N THR A 88 3.44 -7.93 31.77
CA THR A 88 4.07 -9.23 32.00
C THR A 88 3.69 -9.80 33.37
N LEU A 89 2.53 -9.41 33.90
CA LEU A 89 2.07 -9.81 35.22
C LEU A 89 1.72 -11.30 35.24
N ASN A 90 2.08 -11.98 36.33
CA ASN A 90 1.60 -13.33 36.59
C ASN A 90 0.12 -13.28 36.96
N VAL A 91 -0.64 -14.20 36.39
CA VAL A 91 -2.09 -14.28 36.58
C VAL A 91 -2.41 -15.32 37.65
N GLU A 92 -3.00 -14.89 38.77
CA GLU A 92 -3.47 -15.77 39.84
C GLU A 92 -4.95 -16.11 39.66
N ARG A 93 -5.72 -15.18 39.08
CA ARG A 93 -7.14 -15.28 38.77
C ARG A 93 -7.42 -14.55 37.46
N SER A 94 -8.55 -14.87 36.81
CA SER A 94 -8.98 -14.12 35.63
C SER A 94 -9.01 -12.62 35.90
N ALA A 95 -8.25 -11.88 35.11
CA ALA A 95 -8.08 -10.45 35.21
C ALA A 95 -8.73 -9.71 34.04
N CYS A 96 -8.86 -8.40 34.22
CA CYS A 96 -9.25 -7.45 33.20
C CYS A 96 -8.08 -6.50 32.91
N VAL A 97 -7.96 -6.09 31.64
CA VAL A 97 -7.03 -5.04 31.21
C VAL A 97 -7.84 -3.91 30.62
N PHE A 98 -7.83 -2.75 31.28
CA PHE A 98 -8.38 -1.52 30.75
C PHE A 98 -7.30 -0.79 29.94
N VAL A 99 -7.61 -0.53 28.68
CA VAL A 99 -6.76 0.16 27.71
C VAL A 99 -7.41 1.51 27.40
N PRO A 100 -6.85 2.63 27.88
CA PRO A 100 -7.32 3.96 27.51
C PRO A 100 -7.23 4.20 26.00
N SER A 101 -8.10 5.04 25.47
CA SER A 101 -8.06 5.45 24.06
C SER A 101 -6.78 6.21 23.72
N LEU A 102 -6.38 6.14 22.45
CA LEU A 102 -5.46 7.11 21.86
C LEU A 102 -6.19 8.44 21.59
N THR A 103 -5.47 9.38 20.96
CA THR A 103 -6.03 10.67 20.54
C THR A 103 -7.18 10.51 19.55
N GLU A 104 -8.09 11.48 19.56
CA GLU A 104 -9.18 11.61 18.58
C GLU A 104 -8.64 11.62 17.15
N GLY A 105 -9.39 11.06 16.21
CA GLY A 105 -9.01 10.99 14.79
C GLY A 105 -8.00 9.89 14.44
N THR A 106 -7.81 8.90 15.33
CA THR A 106 -6.94 7.74 15.04
C THR A 106 -7.69 6.54 14.49
N ALA A 107 -9.02 6.53 14.55
CA ALA A 107 -9.85 5.46 14.01
C ALA A 107 -10.28 5.74 12.56
N PHE A 108 -10.41 4.68 11.76
CA PHE A 108 -10.87 4.78 10.38
C PHE A 108 -12.29 5.35 10.28
N GLU A 109 -13.18 4.98 11.22
CA GLU A 109 -14.55 5.46 11.26
C GLU A 109 -14.61 6.97 11.46
N SER A 110 -13.72 7.54 12.27
CA SER A 110 -13.62 8.99 12.48
C SER A 110 -13.16 9.70 11.22
N PHE A 111 -12.19 9.14 10.49
CA PHE A 111 -11.76 9.68 9.20
C PHE A 111 -12.87 9.60 8.15
N HIS A 112 -13.56 8.47 8.06
CA HIS A 112 -14.69 8.29 7.14
C HIS A 112 -15.81 9.31 7.42
N GLU A 113 -16.11 9.57 8.69
CA GLU A 113 -17.08 10.60 9.08
C GLU A 113 -16.63 12.01 8.68
N ILE A 114 -15.34 12.34 8.79
CA ILE A 114 -14.81 13.63 8.32
C ILE A 114 -15.08 13.80 6.81
N VAL A 115 -14.80 12.78 6.00
CA VAL A 115 -15.06 12.82 4.55
C VAL A 115 -16.56 12.95 4.24
N ALA A 116 -17.41 12.21 4.96
CA ALA A 116 -18.86 12.34 4.83
C ALA A 116 -19.33 13.77 5.20
N HIS A 117 -18.76 14.35 6.26
CA HIS A 117 -19.07 15.71 6.69
C HIS A 117 -18.64 16.77 5.67
N LEU A 118 -17.46 16.61 5.06
CA LEU A 118 -16.99 17.49 3.98
C LEU A 118 -17.97 17.52 2.80
N ARG A 119 -18.64 16.41 2.52
CA ARG A 119 -19.63 16.31 1.43
C ARG A 119 -21.09 16.53 1.85
N ALA A 120 -21.36 16.72 3.14
CA ALA A 120 -22.70 17.03 3.65
C ALA A 120 -23.21 18.39 3.10
N PRO A 121 -24.53 18.68 3.14
CA PRO A 121 -25.07 19.95 2.62
C PRO A 121 -24.42 21.22 3.19
N ASN A 122 -23.94 21.17 4.44
CA ASN A 122 -23.22 22.24 5.14
C ASN A 122 -21.68 22.06 5.13
N GLY A 123 -21.18 21.12 4.34
CA GLY A 123 -19.76 20.81 4.19
C GLY A 123 -19.03 21.74 3.22
N CYS A 124 -17.86 21.29 2.76
CA CYS A 124 -17.00 22.02 1.84
C CYS A 124 -17.59 22.05 0.41
N PRO A 125 -17.77 23.22 -0.22
CA PRO A 125 -18.29 23.31 -1.57
C PRO A 125 -17.45 22.54 -2.61
N TRP A 126 -16.12 22.58 -2.48
CA TRP A 126 -15.22 21.90 -3.41
C TRP A 126 -15.36 20.38 -3.31
N ASP A 127 -15.38 19.82 -2.10
CA ASP A 127 -15.53 18.38 -1.89
C ASP A 127 -16.87 17.88 -2.42
N ARG A 128 -17.94 18.65 -2.23
CA ARG A 128 -19.30 18.32 -2.72
C ARG A 128 -19.40 18.28 -4.25
N GLU A 129 -18.66 19.16 -4.93
CA GLU A 129 -18.65 19.22 -6.40
C GLU A 129 -17.85 18.09 -7.04
N GLN A 130 -17.04 17.35 -6.27
CA GLN A 130 -16.24 16.25 -6.81
C GLN A 130 -17.11 15.10 -7.30
N THR A 131 -16.65 14.50 -8.41
CA THR A 131 -17.19 13.29 -9.05
C THR A 131 -16.07 12.28 -9.22
N HIS A 132 -16.41 11.01 -9.49
CA HIS A 132 -15.42 10.01 -9.89
C HIS A 132 -14.55 10.49 -11.07
N GLN A 133 -15.14 11.27 -11.98
CA GLN A 133 -14.46 11.76 -13.17
C GLN A 133 -13.42 12.83 -12.83
N SER A 134 -13.73 13.77 -11.92
CA SER A 134 -12.83 14.87 -11.54
C SER A 134 -11.70 14.41 -10.60
N LEU A 135 -11.91 13.35 -9.82
CA LEU A 135 -10.91 12.80 -8.91
C LEU A 135 -9.86 11.90 -9.59
N ARG A 136 -10.03 11.55 -10.86
CA ARG A 136 -9.10 10.67 -11.58
C ARG A 136 -7.67 11.21 -11.63
N THR A 137 -7.52 12.51 -11.89
CA THR A 137 -6.19 13.15 -11.96
C THR A 137 -5.53 13.14 -10.59
N HIS A 138 -6.25 13.55 -9.55
CA HIS A 138 -5.77 13.54 -8.17
C HIS A 138 -5.34 12.12 -7.75
N LEU A 139 -6.16 11.09 -7.98
CA LEU A 139 -5.76 9.71 -7.68
C LEU A 139 -4.48 9.27 -8.39
N LEU A 140 -4.27 9.71 -9.62
CA LEU A 140 -3.04 9.42 -10.36
C LEU A 140 -1.84 10.16 -9.76
N GLU A 141 -2.01 11.44 -9.43
CA GLU A 141 -1.01 12.27 -8.76
C GLU A 141 -0.61 11.66 -7.41
N GLU A 142 -1.55 11.39 -6.51
CA GLU A 142 -1.29 10.77 -5.20
C GLU A 142 -0.61 9.39 -5.35
N SER A 143 -0.95 8.64 -6.41
CA SER A 143 -0.27 7.37 -6.69
C SER A 143 1.20 7.57 -7.05
N TYR A 144 1.53 8.60 -7.82
CA TYR A 144 2.93 8.90 -8.18
C TYR A 144 3.69 9.52 -7.02
N GLU A 145 3.06 10.38 -6.21
CA GLU A 145 3.68 10.97 -5.01
C GLU A 145 3.95 9.88 -3.96
N THR A 146 3.01 8.95 -3.76
CA THR A 146 3.23 7.73 -2.96
C THR A 146 4.45 6.94 -3.45
N LEU A 147 4.59 6.75 -4.76
CA LEU A 147 5.73 6.03 -5.33
C LEU A 147 7.05 6.78 -5.14
N GLU A 148 7.05 8.11 -5.30
CA GLU A 148 8.23 8.96 -5.01
C GLU A 148 8.63 8.86 -3.53
N ALA A 149 7.65 8.89 -2.62
CA ALA A 149 7.89 8.74 -1.19
C ALA A 149 8.51 7.38 -0.85
N ILE A 150 8.02 6.28 -1.44
CA ILE A 150 8.61 4.94 -1.28
C ILE A 150 10.06 4.91 -1.80
N ASP A 151 10.28 5.41 -3.01
CA ASP A 151 11.60 5.38 -3.65
C ASP A 151 12.63 6.26 -2.90
N SER A 152 12.16 7.30 -2.20
CA SER A 152 13.01 8.19 -1.39
C SER A 152 13.46 7.56 -0.06
N GLY A 153 12.71 6.58 0.46
CA GLY A 153 12.90 6.04 1.80
C GLY A 153 12.49 6.99 2.94
N ASP A 154 11.80 8.10 2.65
CA ASP A 154 11.29 9.03 3.65
C ASP A 154 9.99 8.51 4.28
N PHE A 155 10.08 7.97 5.49
CA PHE A 155 8.92 7.46 6.23
C PHE A 155 7.89 8.53 6.62
N ALA A 156 8.28 9.80 6.72
CA ALA A 156 7.34 10.87 6.99
C ALA A 156 6.46 11.13 5.76
N SER A 157 7.09 11.30 4.59
CA SER A 157 6.38 11.44 3.32
C SER A 157 5.55 10.20 3.01
N MET A 158 6.09 8.98 3.19
CA MET A 158 5.29 7.77 2.94
C MET A 158 3.99 7.73 3.75
N ARG A 159 4.03 8.19 5.01
CA ARG A 159 2.83 8.25 5.85
C ARG A 159 1.82 9.30 5.37
N GLU A 160 2.31 10.45 4.89
CA GLU A 160 1.49 11.52 4.31
C GLU A 160 0.78 11.01 3.05
N GLU A 161 1.55 10.52 2.08
CA GLU A 161 1.03 10.05 0.79
C GLU A 161 0.10 8.83 0.92
N PHE A 162 0.37 7.92 1.86
CA PHE A 162 -0.57 6.82 2.17
C PHE A 162 -1.91 7.35 2.72
N GLY A 163 -1.88 8.47 3.45
CA GLY A 163 -3.06 9.17 3.91
C GLY A 163 -3.86 9.79 2.75
N ASP A 164 -3.17 10.42 1.81
CA ASP A 164 -3.82 11.05 0.64
C ASP A 164 -4.40 10.00 -0.31
N LEU A 165 -3.70 8.88 -0.53
CA LEU A 165 -4.26 7.75 -1.27
C LEU A 165 -5.49 7.14 -0.56
N LEU A 166 -5.46 7.06 0.78
CA LEU A 166 -6.62 6.63 1.57
C LEU A 166 -7.80 7.61 1.43
N LEU A 167 -7.54 8.92 1.44
CA LEU A 167 -8.54 9.97 1.19
C LEU A 167 -9.21 9.76 -0.16
N GLN A 168 -8.45 9.52 -1.23
CA GLN A 168 -9.03 9.26 -2.56
C GLN A 168 -9.97 8.05 -2.56
N ILE A 169 -9.62 6.97 -1.86
CA ILE A 169 -10.47 5.77 -1.75
C ILE A 169 -11.76 6.08 -1.01
N VAL A 170 -11.67 6.73 0.16
CA VAL A 170 -12.84 7.05 1.00
C VAL A 170 -13.75 8.07 0.31
N LEU A 171 -13.20 9.08 -0.38
CA LEU A 171 -13.96 10.08 -1.11
C LEU A 171 -14.75 9.46 -2.27
N ASN A 172 -14.14 8.55 -3.03
CA ASN A 172 -14.84 7.80 -4.08
C ASN A 172 -15.93 6.87 -3.49
N ALA A 173 -15.67 6.20 -2.36
CA ALA A 173 -16.68 5.38 -1.70
C ALA A 173 -17.86 6.22 -1.17
N GLN A 174 -17.58 7.44 -0.69
CA GLN A 174 -18.59 8.38 -0.22
C GLN A 174 -19.48 8.88 -1.37
N ILE A 175 -18.90 9.25 -2.52
CA ILE A 175 -19.65 9.60 -3.74
C ILE A 175 -20.57 8.44 -4.16
N ALA A 176 -20.04 7.22 -4.23
CA ALA A 176 -20.82 6.05 -4.63
C ALA A 176 -21.97 5.74 -3.64
N SER A 177 -21.74 6.01 -2.35
CA SER A 177 -22.75 5.83 -1.29
C SER A 177 -23.90 6.83 -1.45
N GLU A 178 -23.58 8.10 -1.71
CA GLU A 178 -24.56 9.16 -2.01
C GLU A 178 -25.43 8.83 -3.23
N GLU A 179 -24.86 8.14 -4.22
CA GLU A 179 -25.54 7.68 -5.43
C GLU A 179 -26.24 6.32 -5.28
N GLY A 180 -26.19 5.71 -4.08
CA GLY A 180 -26.82 4.42 -3.78
C GLY A 180 -26.22 3.22 -4.52
N GLN A 181 -24.96 3.31 -4.95
CA GLN A 181 -24.27 2.27 -5.72
C GLN A 181 -23.56 1.24 -4.83
N PHE A 182 -22.64 1.71 -3.99
CA PHE A 182 -21.91 0.92 -2.99
C PHE A 182 -21.35 1.86 -1.92
N ASN A 183 -20.95 1.32 -0.77
CA ASN A 183 -20.32 2.09 0.30
C ASN A 183 -18.95 1.51 0.69
N MET A 184 -18.30 2.13 1.66
CA MET A 184 -16.98 1.71 2.12
C MET A 184 -16.95 0.29 2.68
N ASN A 185 -18.04 -0.19 3.31
CA ASN A 185 -18.12 -1.57 3.80
C ASN A 185 -18.13 -2.57 2.65
N ASP A 186 -18.77 -2.24 1.52
CA ASP A 186 -18.74 -3.08 0.32
C ASP A 186 -17.34 -3.16 -0.28
N VAL A 187 -16.59 -2.04 -0.28
CA VAL A 187 -15.19 -1.99 -0.72
C VAL A 187 -14.32 -2.90 0.17
N VAL A 188 -14.40 -2.74 1.49
CA VAL A 188 -13.66 -3.56 2.47
C VAL A 188 -14.02 -5.03 2.34
N LYS A 189 -15.32 -5.36 2.25
CA LYS A 189 -15.81 -6.73 2.08
C LYS A 189 -15.28 -7.35 0.78
N GLY A 190 -15.29 -6.58 -0.31
CA GLY A 190 -14.80 -7.00 -1.62
C GLY A 190 -13.31 -7.34 -1.61
N ILE A 191 -12.46 -6.53 -0.96
CA ILE A 191 -11.03 -6.83 -0.84
C ILE A 191 -10.76 -7.94 0.17
N HIS A 192 -11.45 -7.96 1.31
CA HIS A 192 -11.36 -9.03 2.31
C HIS A 192 -11.60 -10.41 1.67
N ASP A 193 -12.75 -10.60 1.02
CA ASP A 193 -13.11 -11.88 0.42
C ASP A 193 -12.17 -12.27 -0.71
N LYS A 194 -11.66 -11.28 -1.45
CA LYS A 194 -10.67 -11.50 -2.50
C LYS A 194 -9.34 -11.98 -1.93
N ILE A 195 -8.83 -11.35 -0.87
CA ILE A 195 -7.56 -11.73 -0.24
C ILE A 195 -7.67 -13.10 0.42
N VAL A 196 -8.73 -13.38 1.18
CA VAL A 196 -8.97 -14.69 1.79
C VAL A 196 -9.01 -15.78 0.72
N ARG A 197 -9.78 -15.57 -0.36
CA ARG A 197 -9.87 -16.52 -1.48
C ARG A 197 -8.53 -16.74 -2.19
N ARG A 198 -7.70 -15.70 -2.32
CA ARG A 198 -6.41 -15.73 -3.03
C ARG A 198 -5.26 -16.31 -2.20
N HIS A 199 -5.47 -16.48 -0.89
CA HIS A 199 -4.49 -17.08 0.02
C HIS A 199 -5.05 -18.34 0.70
N PRO A 200 -5.46 -19.37 -0.07
CA PRO A 200 -5.97 -20.61 0.51
C PRO A 200 -4.89 -21.41 1.26
N HIS A 201 -3.64 -20.98 1.18
CA HIS A 201 -2.52 -21.52 1.96
C HIS A 201 -2.32 -20.84 3.30
N VAL A 202 -2.89 -19.64 3.49
CA VAL A 202 -2.94 -18.96 4.78
C VAL A 202 -4.27 -19.26 5.48
N PHE A 203 -5.38 -19.17 4.74
CA PHE A 203 -6.74 -19.24 5.30
C PHE A 203 -7.49 -20.55 4.98
N GLY A 204 -6.82 -21.53 4.39
CA GLY A 204 -7.41 -22.81 4.00
C GLY A 204 -6.43 -23.96 4.13
N GLU A 205 -6.62 -25.03 3.35
CA GLU A 205 -5.84 -26.27 3.48
C GLU A 205 -4.73 -26.43 2.42
N VAL A 206 -4.58 -25.48 1.48
CA VAL A 206 -3.64 -25.63 0.37
C VAL A 206 -2.21 -25.47 0.87
N LYS A 207 -1.35 -26.45 0.67
CA LYS A 207 0.08 -26.31 0.94
C LYS A 207 0.81 -25.81 -0.30
N VAL A 208 1.71 -24.85 -0.13
CA VAL A 208 2.57 -24.30 -1.19
C VAL A 208 4.02 -24.33 -0.73
N ASP A 209 4.90 -24.84 -1.58
CA ASP A 209 6.33 -24.95 -1.29
C ASP A 209 7.04 -23.67 -1.75
N GLY A 210 6.95 -22.62 -0.94
CA GLY A 210 7.67 -21.37 -1.14
C GLY A 210 7.01 -20.35 -2.09
N VAL A 211 7.73 -19.26 -2.36
CA VAL A 211 7.24 -18.05 -3.05
C VAL A 211 6.75 -18.35 -4.46
N ASP A 212 7.50 -19.15 -5.23
CA ASP A 212 7.13 -19.50 -6.61
C ASP A 212 5.80 -20.28 -6.66
N GLY A 213 5.56 -21.17 -5.68
CA GLY A 213 4.30 -21.90 -5.55
C GLY A 213 3.12 -21.00 -5.17
N VAL A 214 3.36 -19.97 -4.35
CA VAL A 214 2.36 -18.94 -4.02
C VAL A 214 1.97 -18.15 -5.26
N LEU A 215 2.96 -17.66 -6.03
CA LEU A 215 2.74 -16.86 -7.24
C LEU A 215 1.96 -17.65 -8.30
N ALA A 216 2.36 -18.90 -8.56
CA ALA A 216 1.65 -19.76 -9.51
C ALA A 216 0.19 -20.01 -9.10
N ASN A 217 -0.07 -20.26 -7.81
CA ASN A 217 -1.43 -20.44 -7.32
C ASN A 217 -2.24 -19.13 -7.38
N TRP A 218 -1.62 -17.99 -7.10
CA TRP A 218 -2.23 -16.67 -7.16
C TRP A 218 -2.70 -16.33 -8.58
N GLU A 219 -1.85 -16.53 -9.58
CA GLU A 219 -2.17 -16.30 -10.99
C GLU A 219 -3.30 -17.23 -11.48
N ARG A 220 -3.23 -18.52 -11.12
CA ARG A 220 -4.31 -19.47 -11.44
C ARG A 220 -5.66 -19.06 -10.85
N LEU A 221 -5.68 -18.49 -9.64
CA LEU A 221 -6.90 -17.98 -9.03
C LEU A 221 -7.41 -16.72 -9.73
N LYS A 222 -6.53 -15.81 -10.17
CA LYS A 222 -6.90 -14.66 -11.01
C LYS A 222 -7.54 -15.10 -12.33
N GLU A 223 -6.97 -16.11 -12.99
CA GLU A 223 -7.52 -16.64 -14.26
C GLU A 223 -8.91 -17.24 -14.07
N LYS A 224 -9.12 -18.05 -13.01
CA LYS A 224 -10.44 -18.60 -12.68
C LYS A 224 -11.49 -17.53 -12.37
N GLU A 225 -11.09 -16.41 -11.76
CA GLU A 225 -11.97 -15.27 -11.51
C GLU A 225 -12.35 -14.55 -12.81
N ARG A 226 -11.40 -14.41 -13.75
CA ARG A 226 -11.64 -13.82 -15.08
C ARG A 226 -12.58 -14.68 -15.92
N GLY A 227 -12.40 -16.00 -15.93
CA GLY A 227 -13.23 -16.95 -16.70
C GLY A 227 -14.70 -17.02 -16.28
N LYS A 228 -15.07 -16.48 -15.10
CA LYS A 228 -16.47 -16.38 -14.66
C LYS A 228 -17.23 -15.17 -15.23
N LYS A 229 -16.55 -14.20 -15.86
CA LYS A 229 -17.17 -13.04 -16.51
C LYS A 229 -17.16 -13.20 -18.05
N LYS A 230 -18.11 -13.98 -18.59
CA LYS A 230 -18.57 -14.15 -20.00
C LYS A 230 -17.53 -14.19 -21.16
N GLU A 231 -17.85 -15.08 -22.10
CA GLU A 231 -17.22 -15.52 -23.36
C GLU A 231 -16.61 -14.44 -24.29
N ASP A 232 -15.65 -14.89 -25.13
CA ASP A 232 -14.91 -14.18 -26.20
C ASP A 232 -13.97 -13.03 -25.80
N LYS A 233 -13.17 -13.23 -24.74
CA LYS A 233 -12.02 -12.37 -24.47
C LYS A 233 -10.71 -13.05 -24.87
N GLY A 234 -9.97 -12.42 -25.77
CA GLY A 234 -8.60 -12.80 -26.13
C GLY A 234 -7.67 -12.77 -24.93
N LEU A 235 -6.52 -13.46 -25.04
CA LEU A 235 -5.52 -13.59 -23.97
C LEU A 235 -5.11 -12.25 -23.34
N LEU A 236 -5.09 -11.19 -24.14
CA LEU A 236 -4.63 -9.87 -23.77
C LEU A 236 -5.75 -8.93 -23.27
N ASP A 237 -7.03 -9.26 -23.51
CA ASP A 237 -8.19 -8.38 -23.23
C ASP A 237 -8.44 -8.11 -21.74
N GLY A 238 -7.71 -8.79 -20.86
CA GLY A 238 -7.71 -8.54 -19.42
C GLY A 238 -6.63 -7.56 -18.95
N VAL A 239 -5.81 -6.99 -19.84
CA VAL A 239 -4.83 -5.96 -19.49
C VAL A 239 -5.54 -4.60 -19.52
N PRO A 240 -5.58 -3.83 -18.41
CA PRO A 240 -6.22 -2.53 -18.42
C PRO A 240 -5.52 -1.57 -19.38
N VAL A 241 -6.31 -0.91 -20.23
CA VAL A 241 -5.84 0.13 -21.16
C VAL A 241 -5.27 1.37 -20.44
N SER A 242 -5.62 1.56 -19.17
CA SER A 242 -5.19 2.68 -18.34
C SER A 242 -3.82 2.48 -17.68
N LEU A 243 -3.17 1.33 -17.86
CA LEU A 243 -1.82 1.12 -17.33
C LEU A 243 -0.80 2.01 -18.09
N PRO A 244 0.27 2.46 -17.41
CA PRO A 244 1.44 3.01 -18.09
C PRO A 244 1.95 2.07 -19.19
N ALA A 245 2.50 2.66 -20.26
CA ALA A 245 2.84 1.91 -21.47
C ALA A 245 3.83 0.76 -21.21
N LEU A 246 4.83 0.95 -20.35
CA LEU A 246 5.81 -0.10 -20.05
C LEU A 246 5.19 -1.23 -19.23
N THR A 247 4.39 -0.90 -18.21
CA THR A 247 3.64 -1.90 -17.44
C THR A 247 2.67 -2.68 -18.32
N GLN A 248 1.99 -2.00 -19.24
CA GLN A 248 1.07 -2.63 -20.18
C GLN A 248 1.80 -3.59 -21.13
N ALA A 249 2.93 -3.16 -21.71
CA ALA A 249 3.76 -4.00 -22.56
C ALA A 249 4.28 -5.24 -21.80
N GLN A 250 4.73 -5.07 -20.56
CA GLN A 250 5.22 -6.16 -19.72
C GLN A 250 4.12 -7.18 -19.42
N GLU A 251 2.91 -6.72 -19.07
CA GLU A 251 1.74 -7.58 -18.86
C GLU A 251 1.33 -8.35 -20.13
N TYR A 252 1.40 -7.73 -21.31
CA TYR A 252 1.15 -8.43 -22.57
C TYR A 252 2.16 -9.56 -22.79
N GLN A 253 3.44 -9.28 -22.58
CA GLN A 253 4.53 -10.24 -22.78
C GLN A 253 4.47 -11.38 -21.75
N ASP A 254 4.22 -11.07 -20.47
CA ASP A 254 4.04 -12.08 -19.43
C ASP A 254 2.89 -13.04 -19.75
N ARG A 255 1.80 -12.55 -20.33
CA ARG A 255 0.67 -13.40 -20.73
C ARG A 255 0.96 -14.22 -21.96
N ALA A 256 1.63 -13.65 -22.95
CA ALA A 256 2.04 -14.39 -24.14
C ALA A 256 3.02 -15.52 -23.79
N ALA A 257 3.99 -15.24 -22.91
CA ALA A 257 4.94 -16.24 -22.44
C ALA A 257 4.27 -17.44 -21.76
N ARG A 258 3.16 -17.25 -21.04
CA ARG A 258 2.41 -18.34 -20.37
C ARG A 258 1.88 -19.39 -21.33
N VAL A 259 1.55 -19.01 -22.57
CA VAL A 259 1.07 -19.95 -23.59
C VAL A 259 2.21 -20.49 -24.47
N GLY A 260 3.46 -20.27 -24.05
CA GLY A 260 4.66 -20.70 -24.75
C GLY A 260 5.11 -19.76 -25.87
N PHE A 261 4.53 -18.56 -25.97
CA PHE A 261 5.00 -17.53 -26.89
C PHE A 261 6.10 -16.70 -26.22
N ASP A 262 7.29 -17.29 -26.12
CA ASP A 262 8.48 -16.66 -25.57
C ASP A 262 9.74 -17.20 -26.28
N TRP A 263 10.86 -16.49 -26.15
CA TRP A 263 12.14 -16.94 -26.64
C TRP A 263 12.66 -18.13 -25.81
N PRO A 264 13.46 -19.03 -26.39
CA PRO A 264 14.05 -20.14 -25.63
C PRO A 264 15.18 -19.65 -24.70
N GLU A 265 15.89 -18.60 -25.10
CA GLU A 265 17.08 -18.06 -24.43
C GLU A 265 17.11 -16.53 -24.58
N ILE A 266 17.80 -15.85 -23.66
CA ILE A 266 17.85 -14.38 -23.60
C ILE A 266 18.60 -13.77 -24.78
N GLU A 267 19.51 -14.51 -25.40
CA GLU A 267 20.27 -14.13 -26.58
C GLU A 267 19.35 -13.69 -27.72
N GLY A 268 18.22 -14.38 -27.92
CA GLY A 268 17.25 -14.02 -28.95
C GLY A 268 16.57 -12.67 -28.70
N VAL A 269 16.40 -12.27 -27.43
CA VAL A 269 15.88 -10.94 -27.07
C VAL A 269 16.95 -9.87 -27.34
N LEU A 270 18.22 -10.14 -27.00
CA LEU A 270 19.33 -9.23 -27.28
C LEU A 270 19.58 -9.05 -28.78
N ASP A 271 19.43 -10.11 -29.56
CA ASP A 271 19.52 -10.03 -31.01
C ASP A 271 18.38 -9.18 -31.60
N LYS A 272 17.15 -9.34 -31.10
CA LYS A 272 16.02 -8.51 -31.52
C LYS A 272 16.24 -7.03 -31.14
N VAL A 273 16.78 -6.72 -29.96
CA VAL A 273 17.18 -5.33 -29.61
C VAL A 273 18.14 -4.73 -30.63
N ARG A 274 19.11 -5.51 -31.13
CA ARG A 274 20.05 -5.03 -32.17
C ARG A 274 19.35 -4.82 -33.50
N GLU A 275 18.45 -5.73 -33.87
CA GLU A 275 17.64 -5.63 -35.09
C GLU A 275 16.82 -4.34 -35.12
N GLU A 276 16.06 -4.04 -34.05
CA GLU A 276 15.24 -2.82 -33.96
C GLU A 276 16.10 -1.54 -34.09
N ILE A 277 17.33 -1.54 -33.55
CA ILE A 277 18.26 -0.42 -33.70
C ILE A 277 18.70 -0.23 -35.16
N GLU A 278 18.91 -1.32 -35.90
CA GLU A 278 19.24 -1.23 -37.33
C GLU A 278 18.02 -0.82 -38.17
N GLU A 279 16.80 -1.24 -37.79
CA GLU A 279 15.55 -0.82 -38.43
C GLU A 279 15.31 0.69 -38.27
N ILE A 280 15.53 1.24 -37.06
CA ILE A 280 15.50 2.69 -36.81
C ILE A 280 16.48 3.45 -37.72
N LYS A 281 17.69 2.92 -37.95
CA LYS A 281 18.70 3.55 -38.82
C LYS A 281 18.30 3.50 -40.30
N ALA A 282 17.57 2.46 -40.70
CA ALA A 282 17.13 2.26 -42.07
C ALA A 282 15.84 3.03 -42.40
N ALA A 283 15.07 3.43 -41.39
CA ALA A 283 13.84 4.19 -41.54
C ALA A 283 14.04 5.49 -42.35
N GLN A 284 13.16 5.71 -43.33
CA GLN A 284 13.27 6.81 -44.30
C GLN A 284 12.36 7.99 -43.96
N ASN A 285 11.39 7.82 -43.07
CA ASN A 285 10.44 8.85 -42.69
C ASN A 285 10.05 8.75 -41.20
N LEU A 286 9.38 9.79 -40.70
CA LEU A 286 9.03 9.91 -39.28
C LEU A 286 8.04 8.82 -38.82
N GLU A 287 7.16 8.36 -39.70
CA GLU A 287 6.19 7.30 -39.37
C GLU A 287 6.90 5.98 -39.12
N GLU A 288 7.81 5.59 -40.02
CA GLU A 288 8.70 4.44 -39.85
C GLU A 288 9.52 4.58 -38.57
N VAL A 289 10.23 5.70 -38.37
CA VAL A 289 11.03 5.94 -37.15
C VAL A 289 10.19 5.79 -35.87
N THR A 290 8.94 6.25 -35.89
CA THR A 290 8.04 6.16 -34.73
C THR A 290 7.64 4.71 -34.45
N GLY A 291 7.35 3.93 -35.50
CA GLY A 291 7.07 2.50 -35.39
C GLY A 291 8.24 1.73 -34.78
N GLU A 292 9.42 1.86 -35.40
CA GLU A 292 10.63 1.14 -34.95
C GLU A 292 11.08 1.55 -33.53
N LEU A 293 10.90 2.82 -33.14
CA LEU A 293 11.12 3.24 -31.75
C LEU A 293 10.14 2.57 -30.77
N GLY A 294 8.88 2.41 -31.18
CA GLY A 294 7.87 1.68 -30.42
C GLY A 294 8.26 0.22 -30.20
N ASP A 295 8.72 -0.45 -31.25
CA ASP A 295 9.15 -1.84 -31.20
C ASP A 295 10.45 -2.01 -30.39
N LEU A 296 11.39 -1.06 -30.48
CA LEU A 296 12.54 -0.99 -29.58
C LEU A 296 12.12 -0.87 -28.11
N PHE A 297 11.18 0.00 -27.76
CA PHE A 297 10.69 0.08 -26.38
C PHE A 297 10.03 -1.24 -25.95
N PHE A 298 9.24 -1.86 -26.82
CA PHE A 298 8.59 -3.13 -26.54
C PHE A 298 9.60 -4.24 -26.26
N VAL A 299 10.65 -4.39 -27.08
CA VAL A 299 11.68 -5.41 -26.86
C VAL A 299 12.57 -5.10 -25.65
N LEU A 300 12.80 -3.82 -25.30
CA LEU A 300 13.49 -3.44 -24.06
C LEU A 300 12.69 -3.83 -22.82
N VAL A 301 11.36 -3.69 -22.85
CA VAL A 301 10.48 -4.21 -21.78
C VAL A 301 10.61 -5.74 -21.67
N ASN A 302 10.74 -6.44 -22.81
CA ASN A 302 10.94 -7.88 -22.82
C ASN A 302 12.28 -8.29 -22.21
N LEU A 303 13.34 -7.52 -22.50
CA LEU A 303 14.64 -7.69 -21.87
C LEU A 303 14.56 -7.50 -20.35
N ALA A 304 13.85 -6.47 -19.89
CA ALA A 304 13.61 -6.25 -18.45
C ALA A 304 12.89 -7.44 -17.82
N ARG A 305 11.81 -7.93 -18.45
CA ARG A 305 11.05 -9.11 -18.02
C ARG A 305 11.93 -10.37 -17.88
N TRP A 306 12.77 -10.66 -18.88
CA TRP A 306 13.74 -11.78 -18.83
C TRP A 306 14.75 -11.65 -17.68
N ARG A 307 15.12 -10.42 -17.34
CA ARG A 307 15.98 -10.10 -16.19
C ARG A 307 15.22 -10.02 -14.86
N LYS A 308 13.91 -10.26 -14.86
CA LYS A 308 13.01 -10.15 -13.70
C LYS A 308 13.00 -8.73 -13.10
N VAL A 309 13.06 -7.73 -13.97
CA VAL A 309 13.01 -6.30 -13.63
C VAL A 309 11.64 -5.76 -14.04
N ASP A 310 11.04 -4.95 -13.17
CA ASP A 310 9.85 -4.16 -13.51
C ASP A 310 10.26 -2.96 -14.36
N ALA A 311 9.82 -2.93 -15.63
CA ALA A 311 10.32 -1.96 -16.62
C ALA A 311 9.92 -0.52 -16.30
N GLU A 312 8.70 -0.33 -15.80
CA GLU A 312 8.18 0.99 -15.40
C GLU A 312 8.98 1.55 -14.21
N SER A 313 9.18 0.74 -13.16
CA SER A 313 9.96 1.14 -12.00
C SER A 313 11.42 1.41 -12.37
N ALA A 314 12.04 0.59 -13.23
CA ALA A 314 13.41 0.82 -13.69
C ALA A 314 13.58 2.17 -14.41
N LEU A 315 12.63 2.56 -15.26
CA LEU A 315 12.67 3.86 -15.91
C LEU A 315 12.41 5.00 -14.91
N ARG A 316 11.48 4.82 -13.95
CA ARG A 316 11.22 5.79 -12.89
C ARG A 316 12.48 6.07 -12.06
N GLU A 317 13.19 5.04 -11.64
CA GLU A 317 14.47 5.17 -10.93
C GLU A 317 15.55 5.88 -11.77
N ALA A 318 15.62 5.57 -13.08
CA ALA A 318 16.54 6.24 -13.99
C ALA A 318 16.23 7.74 -14.11
N ASN A 319 14.95 8.11 -14.19
CA ASN A 319 14.49 9.50 -14.22
C ASN A 319 14.85 10.24 -12.92
N LEU A 320 14.66 9.60 -11.76
CA LEU A 320 15.05 10.17 -10.46
C LEU A 320 16.56 10.41 -10.37
N LYS A 321 17.36 9.45 -10.84
CA LYS A 321 18.83 9.57 -10.91
C LYS A 321 19.26 10.71 -11.82
N PHE A 322 18.60 10.85 -12.98
CA PHE A 322 18.84 11.98 -13.88
C PHE A 322 18.50 13.31 -13.20
N LYS A 323 17.31 13.43 -12.59
CA LYS A 323 16.86 14.63 -11.83
C LYS A 323 17.87 15.01 -10.75
N LYS A 324 18.34 14.05 -9.94
CA LYS A 324 19.33 14.27 -8.88
C LYS A 324 20.65 14.81 -9.44
N ARG A 325 21.21 14.15 -10.46
CA ARG A 325 22.48 14.54 -11.07
C ARG A 325 22.39 15.89 -11.77
N PHE A 326 21.33 16.12 -12.54
CA PHE A 326 21.14 17.40 -13.20
C PHE A 326 20.95 18.54 -12.19
N GLY A 327 20.26 18.29 -11.08
CA GLY A 327 20.17 19.23 -9.96
C GLY A 327 21.53 19.54 -9.30
N TYR A 328 22.48 18.60 -9.32
CA TYR A 328 23.86 18.87 -8.92
C TYR A 328 24.55 19.80 -9.93
N VAL A 329 24.40 19.53 -11.23
CA VAL A 329 24.92 20.40 -12.31
C VAL A 329 24.39 21.83 -12.16
N GLU A 330 23.08 22.00 -11.92
CA GLU A 330 22.46 23.31 -11.65
C GLU A 330 23.07 24.03 -10.45
N LYS A 331 23.26 23.31 -9.33
CA LYS A 331 23.89 23.88 -8.13
C LYS A 331 25.36 24.24 -8.39
N GLY A 332 26.08 23.43 -9.16
CA GLY A 332 27.46 23.67 -9.57
C GLY A 332 27.59 24.94 -10.41
N ALA A 333 26.76 25.07 -11.46
CA ALA A 333 26.69 26.26 -12.30
C ALA A 333 26.40 27.53 -11.48
N LYS A 334 25.42 27.44 -10.57
CA LYS A 334 25.05 28.54 -9.67
C LYS A 334 26.17 28.93 -8.72
N LYS A 335 26.92 27.97 -8.16
CA LYS A 335 28.11 28.24 -7.32
C LYS A 335 29.20 28.97 -8.11
N GLN A 336 29.31 28.73 -9.41
CA GLN A 336 30.23 29.42 -10.31
C GLN A 336 29.68 30.77 -10.80
N GLY A 337 28.47 31.17 -10.40
CA GLY A 337 27.84 32.42 -10.82
C GLY A 337 27.43 32.44 -12.29
N ARG A 338 27.26 31.27 -12.93
CA ARG A 338 26.90 31.12 -14.35
C ARG A 338 25.49 30.57 -14.51
N SER A 339 24.87 30.89 -15.64
CA SER A 339 23.68 30.19 -16.12
C SER A 339 24.08 28.90 -16.85
N LEU A 340 23.25 27.86 -16.78
CA LEU A 340 23.45 26.63 -17.56
C LEU A 340 23.48 26.89 -19.07
N SER A 341 22.71 27.89 -19.55
CA SER A 341 22.69 28.30 -20.96
C SER A 341 24.04 28.80 -21.46
N ASP A 342 24.90 29.25 -20.55
CA ASP A 342 26.19 29.85 -20.85
C ASP A 342 27.33 28.85 -20.68
N MET A 343 27.02 27.59 -20.34
CA MET A 343 27.98 26.50 -20.19
C MET A 343 28.06 25.67 -21.48
N THR A 344 29.25 25.15 -21.78
CA THR A 344 29.39 24.14 -22.84
C THR A 344 28.95 22.77 -22.34
N LEU A 345 28.70 21.85 -23.27
CA LEU A 345 28.39 20.46 -22.92
C LEU A 345 29.53 19.82 -22.11
N GLU A 346 30.80 20.10 -22.45
CA GLU A 346 31.93 19.56 -21.68
C GLU A 346 31.97 20.08 -20.24
N GLU A 347 31.59 21.34 -20.03
CA GLU A 347 31.52 21.93 -18.68
C GLU A 347 30.38 21.33 -17.85
N MET A 348 29.22 21.08 -18.48
CA MET A 348 28.09 20.40 -17.84
C MET A 348 28.41 18.92 -17.56
N ASP A 349 29.07 18.23 -18.49
CA ASP A 349 29.51 16.85 -18.32
C ASP A 349 30.54 16.70 -17.20
N GLY A 350 31.43 17.69 -17.03
CA GLY A 350 32.35 17.73 -15.89
C GLY A 350 31.62 17.70 -14.54
N LEU A 351 30.62 18.56 -14.36
CA LEU A 351 29.78 18.58 -13.16
C LEU A 351 28.92 17.31 -13.01
N TRP A 352 28.51 16.71 -14.13
CA TRP A 352 27.74 15.47 -14.15
C TRP A 352 28.58 14.26 -13.70
N GLU A 353 29.84 14.16 -14.15
CA GLU A 353 30.76 13.11 -13.71
C GLU A 353 31.15 13.28 -12.24
N GLU A 354 31.26 14.53 -11.73
CA GLU A 354 31.38 14.77 -10.29
C GLU A 354 30.19 14.21 -9.51
N ALA A 355 28.96 14.48 -9.96
CA ALA A 355 27.75 13.96 -9.32
C ALA A 355 27.73 12.42 -9.30
N LYS A 356 28.17 11.77 -10.38
CA LYS A 356 28.34 10.30 -10.42
C LYS A 356 29.38 9.83 -9.41
N GLY A 357 30.50 10.53 -9.27
CA GLY A 357 31.57 10.23 -8.32
C GLY A 357 31.12 10.29 -6.85
N GLU A 358 30.14 11.14 -6.54
CA GLU A 358 29.53 11.24 -5.21
C GLU A 358 28.44 10.18 -4.94
N GLY A 359 28.20 9.26 -5.89
CA GLY A 359 27.24 8.16 -5.73
C GLY A 359 25.77 8.56 -5.98
N MET A 360 25.53 9.68 -6.67
CA MET A 360 24.18 10.18 -7.00
C MET A 360 23.52 9.48 -8.18
#